data_AF-A0A6B3F117-F1
#
_entry.id   AF-A0A6B3F117-F1
#
_cell.length_a   1.000
_cell.length_b   1.000
_cell.length_c   1.000
_cell.angle_alpha   90.00
_cell.angle_beta   90.00
_cell.angle_gamma   90.00
#
_symmetry.space_group_name_H-M   'P 1'
#
loop_
_entity.id
_entity.type
_entity.pdbx_description
1 polymer ?
#
loop_
_entity_poly.entity_id
_entity_poly.type
_entity_poly.pdbx_seq_one_letter_code
_entity_poly.pdbx_strand_id
1 'polypeptide(L)' 'RRLVLVELAGRVQSSAHRIQSAVTGLSDRYPEDAELLETTMLADHAATQQARHAQSLKVLCGEWPGQEWRQPLSLVD' A
#
# COMPACT_ATOMS: atom_id res chain seq x y z
N ARG A 1 -13.42 6.30 -19.01
CA ARG A 1 -13.42 6.90 -17.64
C ARG A 1 -12.82 5.95 -16.61
N ARG A 2 -13.27 4.69 -16.51
CA ARG A 2 -12.72 3.65 -15.61
C ARG A 2 -11.18 3.47 -15.66
N LEU A 3 -10.61 3.35 -16.85
CA LEU A 3 -9.15 3.20 -17.03
C LEU A 3 -8.34 4.36 -16.43
N VAL A 4 -8.85 5.59 -16.50
CA VAL A 4 -8.17 6.77 -15.92
C VAL A 4 -8.17 6.70 -14.38
N LEU A 5 -9.24 6.18 -13.77
CA LEU A 5 -9.32 5.98 -12.32
C LEU A 5 -8.36 4.86 -11.86
N VAL A 6 -8.26 3.77 -12.62
CA VAL A 6 -7.31 2.69 -12.34
C VAL A 6 -5.87 3.20 -12.42
N GLU A 7 -5.54 3.98 -13.45
CA GLU A 7 -4.21 4.58 -13.60
C GLU A 7 -3.88 5.55 -12.46
N LEU A 8 -4.83 6.43 -12.11
CA LEU A 8 -4.66 7.35 -11.00
C LEU A 8 -4.46 6.59 -9.68
N ALA A 9 -5.27 5.57 -9.41
CA ALA A 9 -5.14 4.73 -8.23
C ALA A 9 -3.79 4.01 -8.21
N GLY A 10 -3.31 3.51 -9.35
CA GLY A 10 -1.96 2.94 -9.48
C GLY A 10 -0.86 3.93 -9.08
N ARG A 11 -0.93 5.17 -9.60
CA ARG A 11 0.04 6.23 -9.24
C ARG A 11 -0.01 6.60 -7.77
N VAL A 12 -1.19 6.67 -7.16
CA VAL A 12 -1.37 6.91 -5.71
C VAL A 12 -0.77 5.76 -4.89
N GLN A 13 -1.02 4.51 -5.29
CA GLN A 13 -0.45 3.32 -4.65
C GLN A 13 1.07 3.32 -4.74
N SER A 14 1.64 3.56 -5.91
CA SER A 14 3.10 3.67 -6.09
C SER A 14 3.71 4.82 -5.27
N SER A 15 3.01 5.94 -5.13
CA SER A 15 3.47 7.04 -4.28
C SER A 15 3.44 6.68 -2.80
N ALA A 16 2.40 5.98 -2.33
CA ALA A 16 2.31 5.49 -0.96
C ALA A 16 3.48 4.56 -0.63
N HIS A 17 3.81 3.61 -1.53
CA HIS A 17 4.96 2.71 -1.33
C HIS A 17 6.29 3.47 -1.23
N ARG A 18 6.50 4.51 -2.04
CA ARG A 18 7.71 5.35 -1.93
C ARG A 18 7.79 6.08 -0.59
N ILE A 19 6.66 6.57 -0.07
CA ILE A 19 6.60 7.20 1.25
C ILE A 19 6.98 6.19 2.33
N GLN A 20 6.41 4.97 2.30
CA GLN A 20 6.78 3.90 3.23
C GLN A 20 8.28 3.64 3.20
N SER A 21 8.87 3.43 2.02
CA SER A 21 10.32 3.22 1.90
C SER A 21 11.16 4.38 2.45
N ALA A 22 10.75 5.62 2.22
CA ALA A 22 11.44 6.79 2.73
C ALA A 22 11.35 6.90 4.25
N VAL A 23 10.18 6.63 4.81
CA VAL A 23 9.90 6.64 6.26
C VAL A 23 10.68 5.53 6.96
N THR A 24 10.63 4.29 6.44
CA THR A 24 11.44 3.17 6.94
C THR A 24 12.93 3.52 6.94
N GLY A 25 13.44 4.06 5.83
CA GLY A 25 14.85 4.46 5.76
C GLY A 25 15.21 5.61 6.71
N LEU A 26 14.25 6.42 7.16
CA LEU A 26 14.47 7.44 8.18
C LEU A 26 14.51 6.82 9.58
N SER A 27 13.56 5.94 9.91
CA SER A 27 13.54 5.19 11.16
C SER A 27 14.82 4.36 11.35
N ASP A 28 15.29 3.70 10.29
CA ASP A 28 16.51 2.88 10.32
C ASP A 28 17.79 3.71 10.59
N ARG A 29 17.82 4.98 10.17
CA ARG A 29 18.96 5.88 10.41
C ARG A 29 19.01 6.40 11.85
N TYR A 30 17.88 6.44 12.54
CA TYR A 30 17.75 7.05 13.87
C TYR A 30 16.94 6.15 14.82
N PRO A 31 17.43 4.93 15.11
CA PRO A 31 16.68 3.94 15.88
C PRO A 31 16.51 4.28 17.37
N GLU A 32 17.26 5.25 17.90
CA GLU A 32 17.23 5.63 19.32
C GLU A 32 16.38 6.91 19.58
N ASP A 33 15.85 7.54 18.53
CA ASP A 33 15.05 8.76 18.64
C ASP A 33 13.55 8.41 18.73
N ALA A 34 13.03 8.35 19.96
CA ALA A 34 11.65 7.94 20.22
C ALA A 34 10.59 8.85 19.57
N GLU A 35 10.82 10.17 19.52
CA GLU A 35 9.86 11.13 18.94
C GLU A 35 9.82 11.00 17.42
N LEU A 36 10.99 10.81 16.80
CA LEU A 36 11.08 10.52 15.37
C LEU A 36 10.44 9.16 15.03
N LEU A 37 10.65 8.14 15.86
CA LEU A 37 10.03 6.83 15.67
C LEU A 37 8.51 6.91 15.73
N GLU A 38 7.94 7.63 16.70
CA GLU A 38 6.49 7.85 16.76
C GLU A 38 5.97 8.54 15.50
N THR A 39 6.65 9.60 15.07
CA THR A 39 6.27 10.36 13.85
C THR A 39 6.34 9.48 12.60
N THR A 40 7.39 8.67 12.47
CA THR A 40 7.56 7.76 11.33
C THR A 40 6.54 6.63 11.34
N MET A 41 6.17 6.08 12.50
CA MET A 41 5.09 5.09 12.61
C MET A 41 3.74 5.66 12.14
N LEU A 42 3.41 6.89 12.53
CA LEU A 42 2.18 7.56 12.08
C LEU A 42 2.19 7.78 10.55
N ALA A 43 3.32 8.19 9.99
CA ALA A 43 3.48 8.39 8.56
C ALA A 43 3.39 7.08 7.76
N ASP A 44 4.02 6.01 8.24
CA ASP A 44 3.93 4.68 7.63
C ASP A 44 2.49 4.14 7.66
N HIS A 45 1.79 4.31 8.80
CA HIS A 45 0.38 3.94 8.90
C HIS A 45 -0.49 4.68 7.89
N ALA A 46 -0.30 6.00 7.76
CA ALA A 46 -1.03 6.81 6.78
C ALA A 46 -0.74 6.36 5.34
N ALA A 47 0.51 6.05 5.01
CA ALA A 47 0.88 5.54 3.69
C ALA A 47 0.28 4.16 3.42
N THR A 48 0.26 3.27 4.40
CA THR A 48 -0.41 1.96 4.33
C THR A 48 -1.92 2.11 4.06
N GLN A 49 -2.58 3.04 4.76
CA GLN A 49 -3.99 3.36 4.54
C GLN A 49 -4.23 3.89 3.11
N GLN A 50 -3.36 4.77 2.61
CA GLN A 50 -3.44 5.32 1.26
C GLN A 50 -3.28 4.23 0.17
N ALA A 51 -2.32 3.31 0.35
CA ALA A 51 -2.14 2.18 -0.54
C ALA A 51 -3.38 1.27 -0.57
N ARG A 52 -4.01 1.03 0.59
CA ARG A 52 -5.27 0.27 0.68
C ARG A 52 -6.43 0.97 -0.01
N HIS A 53 -6.62 2.28 0.19
CA HIS A 53 -7.67 3.02 -0.50
C HIS A 53 -7.49 2.99 -2.03
N ALA A 54 -6.26 3.15 -2.52
CA ALA A 54 -5.95 3.02 -3.93
C ALA A 54 -6.30 1.63 -4.48
N GLN A 55 -6.00 0.58 -3.72
CA GLN A 55 -6.37 -0.79 -4.08
C GLN A 55 -7.90 -0.98 -4.12
N SER A 56 -8.64 -0.47 -3.13
CA SER A 56 -10.10 -0.51 -3.12
C SER A 56 -10.70 0.21 -4.33
N LEU A 57 -10.13 1.35 -4.75
CA LEU A 57 -10.56 2.05 -5.96
C LEU A 57 -10.34 1.23 -7.22
N LYS A 58 -9.22 0.50 -7.33
CA LYS A 58 -8.96 -0.42 -8.44
C LYS A 58 -10.02 -1.54 -8.49
N VAL A 59 -10.33 -2.15 -7.33
CA VAL A 59 -11.39 -3.16 -7.21
C VAL A 59 -12.76 -2.63 -7.63
N LEU A 60 -13.15 -1.45 -7.14
CA LEU A 60 -14.41 -0.79 -7.52
C LEU A 60 -14.45 -0.43 -9.02
N CYS A 61 -13.28 -0.24 -9.64
CA CYS A 61 -13.12 -0.07 -11.07
C CYS A 61 -13.02 -1.39 -11.85
N GLY A 62 -13.33 -2.54 -11.23
CA GLY A 62 -13.39 -3.85 -11.88
C GLY A 62 -12.04 -4.53 -12.11
N GLU A 63 -10.95 -4.01 -11.55
CA GLU A 63 -9.68 -4.73 -11.49
C GLU A 63 -9.72 -5.78 -10.38
N TRP A 64 -8.99 -6.88 -10.53
CA TRP A 64 -8.79 -7.86 -9.45
C TRP A 64 -7.32 -7.92 -9.01
N PRO A 65 -6.84 -6.88 -8.30
CA PRO A 65 -5.43 -6.79 -7.95
C PRO A 65 -5.09 -7.72 -6.77
N GLY A 66 -4.24 -8.72 -6.99
CA GLY A 66 -3.80 -9.68 -5.97
C GLY A 66 -3.25 -10.97 -6.61
N GLN A 67 -2.80 -11.92 -5.79
CA GLN A 67 -2.46 -13.26 -6.29
C GLN A 67 -3.75 -13.98 -6.70
N GLU A 68 -3.94 -14.19 -8.00
CA GLU A 68 -4.99 -15.07 -8.50
C GLU A 68 -4.53 -16.52 -8.41
N TRP A 69 -5.32 -17.33 -7.69
CA TRP A 69 -5.15 -18.77 -7.69
C TRP A 69 -5.67 -19.29 -9.03
N ARG A 70 -4.78 -19.39 -10.02
CA ARG A 70 -5.12 -19.86 -11.38
C ARG A 70 -5.67 -21.29 -11.41
N GLN A 71 -5.42 -22.06 -10.35
CA GLN A 71 -6.02 -23.36 -10.12
C GLN A 71 -6.76 -23.33 -8.77
N PRO A 72 -8.04 -23.73 -8.71
CA PRO A 72 -8.75 -23.83 -7.45
C PRO A 72 -8.03 -24.84 -6.55
N LEU A 73 -7.62 -24.40 -5.36
CA LEU A 73 -7.13 -25.32 -4.34
C LEU A 73 -8.34 -26.05 -3.74
N SER A 74 -8.28 -27.39 -3.73
CA SER A 74 -9.31 -28.20 -3.10
C SER A 74 -9.23 -28.00 -1.58
N LEU A 75 -10.31 -27.53 -0.95
CA LEU A 75 -10.41 -27.34 0.50
C LEU A 75 -10.86 -28.62 1.22
N VAL A 76 -10.30 -29.77 0.84
CA VAL A 76 -10.52 -31.04 1.53
C VAL A 76 -9.22 -31.45 2.21
N ASP A 77 -9.32 -31.70 3.52
CA ASP A 77 -8.37 -32.54 4.26
C ASP A 77 -8.51 -34.01 3.84
#